data_AF-A0A2N2NPH0-F1
#
_entry.id   AF-A0A2N2NPH0-F1
#
_cell.length_a   1.000
_cell.length_b   1.000
_cell.length_c   1.000
_cell.angle_alpha   90.00
_cell.angle_beta   90.00
_cell.angle_gamma   90.00
#
_symmetry.space_group_name_H-M   'P 1'
#
loop_
_entity.id
_entity.type
_entity.pdbx_description
1 polymer ?
#
loop_
_entity_poly.entity_id
_entity_poly.type
_entity_poly.pdbx_seq_one_letter_code
_entity_poly.pdbx_strand_id
1 'polypeptide(L)'
;MARSRGGQPGNINAIKHGFYSRRFLDLEAKDLETVLREGLEDEIALMRVMIRRVFDYANDNAGDLEDWMETLNVLGSASTKLAGMLRNQKLFGGSNSDALSALSQALGEVTREFGCK
;
A
#
# COMPACT_ATOMS: atom_id res chain seq x y z
N MET A 1 -13.56 -22.07 -29.24
CA MET A 1 -12.51 -22.36 -28.24
C MET A 1 -12.26 -21.11 -27.43
N ALA A 2 -12.44 -21.16 -26.11
CA ALA A 2 -12.27 -20.00 -25.24
C ALA A 2 -10.77 -19.64 -25.14
N ARG A 3 -10.42 -18.38 -25.40
CA ARG A 3 -9.07 -17.87 -25.16
C ARG A 3 -8.79 -17.94 -23.66
N SER A 4 -7.71 -18.62 -23.27
CA SER A 4 -7.27 -18.67 -21.87
C SER A 4 -6.97 -17.24 -21.39
N ARG A 5 -7.48 -16.89 -20.20
CA ARG A 5 -7.18 -15.60 -19.59
C ARG A 5 -5.75 -15.64 -19.06
N GLY A 6 -4.84 -14.99 -19.78
CA GLY A 6 -3.43 -14.88 -19.42
C GLY A 6 -2.54 -14.65 -20.64
N GLY A 7 -1.44 -13.90 -20.46
CA GLY A 7 -0.42 -13.77 -21.50
C GLY A 7 0.31 -15.11 -21.74
N GLN A 8 0.86 -15.30 -22.94
CA GLN A 8 1.62 -16.52 -23.26
C GLN A 8 2.82 -16.71 -22.31
N PRO A 9 3.17 -17.96 -21.92
CA PRO A 9 4.40 -18.24 -21.19
C PRO A 9 5.61 -17.67 -21.96
N GLY A 10 6.42 -16.84 -21.31
CA GLY A 10 7.53 -16.11 -21.96
C GLY A 10 7.18 -14.74 -22.55
N ASN A 11 5.97 -14.23 -22.32
CA ASN A 11 5.56 -12.90 -22.79
C ASN A 11 6.28 -11.76 -22.04
N ILE A 12 7.39 -11.29 -22.62
CA ILE A 12 8.16 -10.12 -22.14
C ILE A 12 7.49 -8.76 -22.43
N ASN A 13 6.32 -8.71 -23.08
CA ASN A 13 5.61 -7.43 -23.31
C ASN A 13 5.17 -6.77 -22.01
N ALA A 14 4.88 -7.53 -20.95
CA ALA A 14 4.61 -6.95 -19.64
C ALA A 14 5.85 -6.28 -19.02
N ILE A 15 7.07 -6.71 -19.39
CA ILE A 15 8.32 -6.11 -18.94
C ILE A 15 8.66 -4.86 -19.77
N LYS A 16 8.46 -4.92 -21.09
CA LYS A 16 8.74 -3.80 -22.00
C LYS A 16 7.67 -2.70 -22.03
N HIS A 17 6.42 -3.07 -21.74
CA HIS A 17 5.25 -2.20 -21.92
C HIS A 17 4.22 -2.29 -20.77
N GLY A 18 4.49 -3.06 -19.71
CA GLY A 18 3.58 -3.16 -18.57
C GLY A 18 3.50 -1.89 -17.74
N PHE A 19 2.57 -1.87 -16.80
CA PHE A 19 2.22 -0.71 -15.97
C PHE A 19 3.44 -0.05 -15.29
N TYR A 20 4.49 -0.80 -14.99
CA TYR A 20 5.75 -0.34 -14.35
C TYR A 20 6.91 -0.07 -15.33
N SER A 21 6.72 -0.29 -16.64
CA SER A 21 7.77 -0.09 -17.66
C SER A 21 8.03 1.38 -18.00
N ARG A 22 7.14 2.29 -17.58
CA ARG A 22 7.22 3.71 -17.92
C ARG A 22 7.51 4.53 -16.67
N ARG A 23 8.80 4.88 -16.53
CA ARG A 23 9.36 6.02 -15.79
C ARG A 23 8.83 6.18 -14.36
N PHE A 24 9.49 5.50 -13.42
CA PHE A 24 9.74 6.12 -12.13
C PHE A 24 10.83 7.20 -12.34
N LEU A 25 10.64 8.39 -11.78
CA LEU A 25 11.73 9.34 -11.58
C LEU A 25 12.77 8.69 -10.65
N ASP A 26 14.05 9.07 -10.76
CA ASP A 26 15.12 8.48 -9.94
C ASP A 26 14.86 8.62 -8.43
N LEU A 27 14.08 9.64 -8.03
CA LEU A 27 13.60 9.81 -6.67
C LEU A 27 12.57 8.74 -6.29
N GLU A 28 11.59 8.51 -7.17
CA GLU A 28 10.50 7.54 -6.96
C GLU A 28 11.01 6.10 -6.98
N ALA A 29 12.07 5.80 -7.73
CA ALA A 29 12.73 4.49 -7.74
C ALA A 29 13.48 4.21 -6.43
N LYS A 30 14.15 5.23 -5.87
CA LYS A 30 14.80 5.15 -4.54
C LYS A 30 13.79 5.08 -3.40
N ASP A 31 12.70 5.84 -3.51
CA ASP A 31 11.60 5.78 -2.56
C ASP A 31 10.95 4.39 -2.61
N LEU A 32 10.73 3.81 -3.80
CA LEU A 32 10.19 2.46 -3.96
C LEU A 32 11.10 1.37 -3.37
N GLU A 33 12.41 1.51 -3.49
CA GLU A 33 13.39 0.58 -2.92
C GLU A 33 13.43 0.66 -1.37
N THR A 34 13.05 1.82 -0.82
CA THR A 34 12.86 2.03 0.62
C THR A 34 11.51 1.47 1.10
N VAL A 35 10.44 1.73 0.34
CA VAL A 35 9.06 1.25 0.59
C VAL A 35 8.98 -0.28 0.58
N LEU A 36 9.73 -0.94 -0.31
CA LEU A 36 9.80 -2.41 -0.36
C LEU A 36 10.38 -3.05 0.92
N ARG A 37 11.03 -2.28 1.80
CA ARG A 37 11.54 -2.75 3.09
C ARG A 37 10.58 -2.52 4.27
N GLU A 38 9.61 -1.60 4.18
CA GLU A 38 8.84 -1.14 5.36
C GLU A 38 7.31 -1.40 5.32
N GLY A 39 6.78 -1.97 4.24
CA GLY A 39 5.40 -2.48 4.21
C GLY A 39 4.33 -1.42 3.96
N LEU A 40 3.08 -1.69 4.37
CA LEU A 40 1.89 -0.90 3.99
C LEU A 40 1.88 0.54 4.55
N GLU A 41 2.79 0.87 5.47
CA GLU A 41 2.82 2.17 6.15
C GLU A 41 3.18 3.32 5.21
N ASP A 42 4.20 3.12 4.38
CA ASP A 42 4.64 4.14 3.42
C ASP A 42 3.61 4.34 2.31
N GLU A 43 2.94 3.29 1.87
CA GLU A 43 1.87 3.40 0.88
C GLU A 43 0.69 4.22 1.44
N ILE A 44 0.37 4.06 2.74
CA ILE A 44 -0.63 4.87 3.45
C ILE A 44 -0.18 6.34 3.54
N ALA A 45 1.09 6.58 3.87
CA ALA A 45 1.66 7.92 3.93
C ALA A 45 1.61 8.61 2.56
N LEU A 46 2.04 7.92 1.51
CA LEU A 46 2.00 8.40 0.13
C LEU A 46 0.57 8.73 -0.32
N MET A 47 -0.40 7.84 -0.03
CA MET A 47 -1.80 8.08 -0.38
C MET A 47 -2.35 9.34 0.29
N ARG A 48 -2.01 9.59 1.56
CA ARG A 48 -2.40 10.82 2.28
C ARG A 48 -1.80 12.07 1.65
N VAL A 49 -0.52 12.03 1.26
CA VAL A 49 0.14 13.14 0.57
C VAL A 49 -0.51 13.42 -0.78
N MET A 50 -0.83 12.38 -1.55
CA MET A 50 -1.49 12.53 -2.85
C MET A 50 -2.89 13.12 -2.72
N ILE A 51 -3.70 12.64 -1.77
CA ILE A 51 -5.03 13.22 -1.47
C ILE A 51 -4.90 14.72 -1.19
N ARG A 52 -3.92 15.12 -0.38
CA ARG A 52 -3.71 16.53 -0.04
C ARG A 52 -3.25 17.35 -1.24
N ARG A 53 -2.32 16.84 -2.05
CA ARG A 53 -1.85 17.53 -3.27
C ARG A 53 -2.97 17.74 -4.28
N VAL A 54 -3.84 16.74 -4.48
CA VAL A 54 -4.99 16.87 -5.37
C VAL A 54 -5.98 17.89 -4.83
N PHE A 55 -6.22 17.91 -3.52
CA PHE A 55 -7.06 18.93 -2.89
C PHE A 55 -6.48 20.34 -3.07
N ASP A 56 -5.19 20.54 -2.77
CA ASP A 56 -4.53 21.85 -2.90
C ASP A 56 -4.52 22.30 -4.37
N TYR A 57 -4.22 21.41 -5.31
CA TYR A 57 -4.27 21.70 -6.74
C TYR A 57 -5.68 22.11 -7.19
N ALA A 58 -6.71 21.37 -6.77
CA ALA A 58 -8.09 21.70 -7.11
C ALA A 58 -8.54 23.00 -6.44
N ASN A 59 -8.11 23.29 -5.22
CA ASN A 59 -8.40 24.57 -4.57
C ASN A 59 -7.84 25.76 -5.37
N ASP A 60 -6.67 25.59 -5.98
CA ASP A 60 -6.01 26.64 -6.74
C ASP A 60 -6.45 26.71 -8.21
N ASN A 61 -7.00 25.64 -8.77
CA ASN A 61 -7.26 25.49 -10.21
C ASN A 61 -8.67 25.07 -10.61
N ALA A 62 -9.53 24.63 -9.69
CA ALA A 62 -10.91 24.25 -10.02
C ALA A 62 -11.68 25.51 -10.44
N GLY A 63 -12.26 25.46 -11.63
CA GLY A 63 -13.00 26.57 -12.20
C GLY A 63 -14.40 26.64 -11.64
N ASP A 64 -15.23 25.67 -12.02
CA ASP A 64 -16.67 25.69 -11.74
C ASP A 64 -17.14 24.56 -10.80
N LEU A 65 -18.45 24.52 -10.56
CA LEU A 65 -19.05 23.52 -9.68
C LEU A 65 -18.86 22.08 -10.20
N GLU A 66 -18.79 21.89 -11.52
CA GLU A 66 -18.61 20.58 -12.13
C GLU A 66 -17.19 20.07 -11.87
N ASP A 67 -16.17 20.93 -12.01
CA ASP A 67 -14.78 20.62 -11.64
C ASP A 67 -14.65 20.20 -10.16
N TRP A 68 -15.38 20.89 -9.28
CA TRP A 68 -15.41 20.56 -7.85
C TRP A 68 -16.09 19.21 -7.58
N MET A 69 -17.20 18.91 -8.27
CA MET A 69 -17.87 17.62 -8.16
C MET A 69 -16.96 16.47 -8.64
N GLU A 70 -16.25 16.66 -9.75
CA GLU A 70 -15.29 15.67 -10.24
C GLU A 70 -14.14 15.46 -9.25
N THR A 71 -13.56 16.55 -8.75
CA THR A 71 -12.50 16.50 -7.72
C THR A 71 -12.96 15.74 -6.48
N LEU A 72 -14.16 16.03 -5.98
CA LEU A 72 -14.71 15.36 -4.79
C LEU A 72 -14.91 13.85 -5.02
N ASN A 73 -15.34 13.44 -6.22
CA ASN A 73 -15.46 12.03 -6.57
C ASN A 73 -14.10 11.31 -6.57
N VAL A 74 -13.06 11.96 -7.09
CA VAL A 74 -11.68 11.45 -7.08
C VAL A 74 -11.16 11.33 -5.65
N LEU A 75 -11.30 12.37 -4.83
CA LEU A 75 -10.87 12.39 -3.43
C LEU A 75 -11.64 11.37 -2.58
N GLY A 76 -12.94 11.18 -2.82
CA GLY A 76 -13.76 10.17 -2.16
C GLY A 76 -13.31 8.74 -2.50
N SER A 77 -12.99 8.50 -3.77
CA SER A 77 -12.44 7.21 -4.22
C SER A 77 -11.07 6.93 -3.60
N ALA A 78 -10.19 7.93 -3.53
CA ALA A 78 -8.89 7.82 -2.87
C ALA A 78 -9.03 7.57 -1.36
N SER A 79 -9.99 8.23 -0.71
CA SER A 79 -10.28 8.04 0.72
C SER A 79 -10.76 6.63 1.04
N THR A 80 -11.56 6.01 0.15
CA THR A 80 -12.01 4.62 0.32
C THR A 80 -10.83 3.65 0.19
N LYS A 81 -9.90 3.89 -0.73
CA LYS A 81 -8.66 3.10 -0.86
C LYS A 81 -7.80 3.23 0.40
N LEU A 82 -7.60 4.45 0.90
CA LEU A 82 -6.87 4.72 2.13
C LEU A 82 -7.50 3.99 3.34
N ALA A 83 -8.83 3.99 3.45
CA ALA A 83 -9.54 3.26 4.50
C ALA A 83 -9.31 1.74 4.41
N GLY A 84 -9.31 1.19 3.19
CA GLY A 84 -8.96 -0.22 2.94
C GLY A 84 -7.53 -0.55 3.37
N MET A 85 -6.56 0.31 3.04
CA MET A 85 -5.16 0.13 3.42
C MET A 85 -4.98 0.20 4.94
N LEU A 86 -5.59 1.17 5.63
CA LEU A 86 -5.56 1.26 7.09
C LEU A 86 -6.17 0.01 7.76
N ARG A 87 -7.26 -0.52 7.19
CA ARG A 87 -7.86 -1.78 7.67
C ARG A 87 -6.92 -2.96 7.48
N ASN A 88 -6.25 -3.04 6.33
CA ASN A 88 -5.28 -4.10 6.03
C ASN A 88 -4.05 -3.99 6.95
N GLN A 89 -3.52 -2.79 7.18
CA GLN A 89 -2.42 -2.55 8.14
C GLN A 89 -2.80 -3.07 9.53
N LYS A 90 -4.02 -2.80 9.98
CA LYS A 90 -4.50 -3.31 11.28
C LYS A 90 -4.59 -4.83 11.31
N LEU A 91 -5.07 -5.46 10.23
CA LEU A 91 -5.16 -6.92 10.13
C LEU A 91 -3.77 -7.58 10.11
N PHE A 92 -2.80 -7.01 9.37
CA PHE A 92 -1.46 -7.56 9.26
C PHE A 92 -0.54 -7.19 10.44
N GLY A 93 -0.69 -5.99 11.00
CA GLY A 93 0.11 -5.49 12.13
C GLY A 93 -0.30 -6.07 13.48
N GLY A 94 -1.58 -6.38 13.70
CA GLY A 94 -2.06 -6.98 14.95
C GLY A 94 -1.72 -8.46 15.12
N SER A 95 -1.43 -9.20 14.05
CA SER A 95 -1.30 -10.66 14.13
C SER A 95 0.09 -11.14 14.57
N ASN A 96 1.17 -10.43 14.21
CA ASN A 96 2.52 -10.97 14.42
C ASN A 96 3.14 -10.52 15.74
N SER A 97 2.99 -9.26 16.13
CA SER A 97 3.55 -8.74 17.39
C SER A 97 2.90 -9.41 18.60
N ASP A 98 1.56 -9.47 18.62
CA ASP A 98 0.82 -10.02 19.76
C ASP A 98 0.98 -11.54 19.85
N ALA A 99 1.01 -12.25 18.72
CA ALA A 99 1.27 -13.68 18.70
C ALA A 99 2.71 -14.02 19.09
N LEU A 100 3.71 -13.29 18.61
CA LEU A 100 5.11 -13.49 19.01
C LEU A 100 5.34 -13.15 20.47
N SER A 101 4.69 -12.11 20.99
CA SER A 101 4.73 -11.75 22.41
C SER A 101 4.10 -12.85 23.27
N ALA A 102 2.91 -13.33 22.90
CA ALA A 102 2.23 -14.43 23.59
C ALA A 102 3.04 -15.74 23.52
N LEU A 103 3.65 -16.05 22.37
CA LEU A 103 4.52 -17.22 22.20
C LEU A 103 5.80 -17.08 23.04
N SER A 104 6.43 -15.91 23.06
CA SER A 104 7.63 -15.66 23.85
C SER A 104 7.34 -15.74 25.35
N GLN A 105 6.17 -15.24 25.77
CA GLN A 105 5.71 -15.37 27.14
C GLN A 105 5.47 -16.84 27.52
N ALA A 106 4.73 -17.58 26.69
CA ALA A 106 4.44 -18.99 26.94
C ALA A 106 5.73 -19.84 26.97
N LEU A 107 6.66 -19.61 26.04
CA LEU A 107 7.97 -20.27 26.04
C LEU A 107 8.79 -19.93 27.29
N GLY A 108 8.76 -18.66 27.74
CA GLY A 108 9.43 -18.22 28.97
C GLY A 108 8.83 -18.80 30.25
N GLU A 109 7.53 -19.09 30.26
CA GLU A 109 6.87 -19.82 31.36
C GLU A 109 7.30 -21.29 31.38
N VAL A 110 7.31 -21.96 30.23
CA VAL A 110 7.76 -23.37 30.10
C VAL A 110 9.24 -23.52 30.47
N THR A 111 10.14 -22.66 29.99
CA THR A 111 11.57 -22.76 30.34
C THR A 111 11.83 -22.55 31.83
N ARG A 112 11.07 -21.66 32.49
CA ARG A 112 11.12 -21.49 33.96
C ARG A 112 10.61 -22.72 34.70
N GLU A 113 9.53 -23.34 34.22
CA GLU A 113 8.94 -24.54 34.83
C GLU A 113 9.89 -25.76 34.72
N PHE A 114 10.57 -25.91 33.57
CA PHE A 114 11.52 -27.01 33.33
C PHE A 114 12.96 -26.75 33.80
N GLY A 115 13.26 -25.56 34.35
CA GLY A 115 14.59 -25.22 34.86
C GLY A 115 15.68 -25.09 33.78
N CYS A 116 15.28 -24.97 32.52
CA CYS A 116 16.19 -24.73 31.40
C CYS A 116 16.56 -23.23 31.39
N LYS A 117 17.83 -22.93 31.71
CA LYS A 117 18.38 -21.57 31.58
C LYS A 117 18.77 -21.25 30.16
#